data_AF-A0A5C1MC95-F1
#
_entry.id   AF-A0A5C1MC95-F1
#
_cell.length_a   1.000
_cell.length_b   1.000
_cell.length_c   1.000
_cell.angle_alpha   90.00
_cell.angle_beta   90.00
_cell.angle_gamma   90.00
#
_symmetry.space_group_name_H-M   'P 1'
#
loop_
_entity.id
_entity.type
_entity.pdbx_description
1 polymer ?
#
loop_
_entity_poly.entity_id
_entity_poly.type
_entity_poly.pdbx_seq_one_letter_code
_entity_poly.pdbx_strand_id
1 'polypeptide(L)'
;MNKIKELVEEKGIRTKDLAEMLGITPGQVSNLKSGRQKPSKRIEKLIDAIFFEGRKPHPDPIIEKVIVMMEEMDTDTKENALSCVQKEKLLTDLMKQKRGKVAA
;
A
#
# COMPACT_ATOMS: atom_id res chain seq x y z
N MET A 1 8.10 6.76 5.37
CA MET A 1 7.06 7.00 6.38
C MET A 1 7.09 5.86 7.40
N ASN A 2 6.81 6.12 8.67
CA ASN A 2 6.71 5.07 9.70
C ASN A 2 5.23 4.70 9.87
N LYS A 3 4.85 3.43 9.67
CA LYS A 3 3.46 2.96 9.78
C LYS A 3 2.81 3.36 11.11
N ILE A 4 3.56 3.35 12.22
CA ILE A 4 3.02 3.78 13.52
C ILE A 4 2.72 5.28 13.56
N LYS A 5 3.54 6.09 12.89
CA LYS A 5 3.31 7.53 12.81
C LYS A 5 2.05 7.84 12.00
N GLU A 6 1.88 7.18 10.87
CA GLU A 6 0.69 7.27 10.02
C GLU A 6 -0.59 6.92 10.80
N LEU A 7 -0.59 5.79 11.53
CA LEU A 7 -1.75 5.38 12.32
C LEU A 7 -2.16 6.42 13.38
N VAL A 8 -1.18 7.05 14.04
CA VAL A 8 -1.44 8.01 15.12
C VAL A 8 -1.81 9.39 14.59
N GLU A 9 -1.13 9.86 13.54
CA GLU A 9 -1.23 11.25 13.06
C GLU A 9 -2.22 11.41 11.90
N GLU A 10 -2.33 10.42 11.02
CA GLU A 10 -3.20 10.47 9.84
C GLU A 10 -4.52 9.75 10.10
N LYS A 11 -4.49 8.57 10.71
CA LYS A 11 -5.72 7.81 11.07
C LYS A 11 -6.31 8.19 12.43
N GLY A 12 -5.68 9.11 13.17
CA GLY A 12 -6.20 9.66 14.43
C GLY A 12 -6.24 8.69 15.61
N ILE A 13 -5.52 7.57 15.55
CA ILE A 13 -5.52 6.56 16.62
C ILE A 13 -4.73 7.09 17.82
N ARG A 14 -5.34 7.10 19.01
CA ARG A 14 -4.65 7.55 20.22
C ARG A 14 -3.52 6.59 20.57
N THR A 15 -2.38 7.12 21.01
CA THR A 15 -1.19 6.34 21.39
C THR A 15 -1.49 5.24 22.40
N LYS A 16 -2.39 5.49 23.36
CA LYS A 16 -2.78 4.50 24.37
C LYS A 16 -3.56 3.33 23.75
N ASP A 17 -4.52 3.63 22.90
CA ASP A 17 -5.35 2.64 22.21
C ASP A 17 -4.48 1.78 21.28
N LEU A 18 -3.55 2.41 20.54
CA LEU A 18 -2.58 1.68 19.71
C LEU A 18 -1.65 0.78 20.55
N ALA A 19 -1.23 1.25 21.72
CA ALA A 19 -0.40 0.45 22.63
C ALA A 19 -1.16 -0.79 23.12
N GLU A 20 -2.42 -0.62 23.50
CA GLU A 20 -3.31 -1.70 23.94
C GLU A 20 -3.55 -2.72 22.83
N MET A 21 -3.90 -2.28 21.62
CA MET A 21 -4.11 -3.14 20.45
C MET A 21 -2.86 -3.96 20.08
N LEU A 22 -1.67 -3.37 20.24
CA LEU A 22 -0.40 -4.03 19.94
C LEU A 22 0.15 -4.85 21.12
N GLY A 23 -0.46 -4.78 22.30
CA GLY A 23 0.01 -5.43 23.52
C GLY A 23 1.38 -4.91 23.98
N ILE A 24 1.65 -3.61 23.82
CA ILE A 24 2.89 -2.94 24.19
C ILE A 24 2.62 -1.71 25.08
N THR A 25 3.67 -1.07 25.57
CA THR A 25 3.53 0.13 26.40
C THR A 25 3.40 1.40 25.55
N PRO A 26 2.72 2.46 26.03
CA PRO A 26 2.67 3.75 25.34
C PRO A 26 4.07 4.36 25.09
N GLY A 27 5.03 4.12 25.98
CA GLY A 27 6.43 4.54 25.80
C GLY A 27 7.11 3.83 24.62
N GLN A 28 6.83 2.55 24.42
CA GLN A 28 7.30 1.82 23.23
C GLN A 28 6.67 2.40 21.96
N VAL A 29 5.38 2.74 21.95
CA VAL A 29 4.75 3.39 20.79
C VAL A 29 5.45 4.72 20.47
N SER A 30 5.76 5.56 21.46
CA SER A 30 6.49 6.82 21.26
C SER A 30 7.91 6.62 20.72
N ASN A 31 8.65 5.62 21.22
CA ASN A 31 9.98 5.29 20.72
C ASN A 31 9.94 4.77 19.28
N LEU A 32 8.93 3.96 18.97
CA LEU A 32 8.71 3.48 17.61
C LEU A 32 8.35 4.64 16.69
N LYS A 33 7.43 5.53 17.09
CA LYS A 33 6.98 6.69 16.29
C LYS A 33 8.14 7.63 15.93
N SER A 34 8.99 7.93 16.92
CA SER A 34 10.18 8.80 16.75
C SER A 34 11.34 8.14 15.99
N GLY A 35 11.25 6.83 15.71
CA GLY A 35 12.33 6.07 15.06
C GLY A 35 13.49 5.72 15.98
N ARG A 36 13.42 6.07 17.27
CA ARG A 36 14.41 5.69 18.29
C ARG A 36 14.47 4.18 18.50
N GLN A 37 13.35 3.50 18.29
CA GLN A 37 13.24 2.05 18.30
C GLN A 37 12.67 1.58 16.96
N LYS A 38 13.22 0.50 16.41
CA LYS A 38 12.67 -0.16 15.22
C LYS A 38 11.57 -1.16 15.64
N PRO A 39 10.44 -1.25 14.93
CA PRO A 39 9.42 -2.24 15.23
C PRO A 39 9.97 -3.66 15.05
N SER A 40 9.58 -4.55 15.96
CA SER A 40 9.88 -5.97 15.82
C SER A 40 8.99 -6.59 14.75
N LYS A 41 9.41 -7.73 14.18
CA LYS A 41 8.59 -8.48 13.20
C LYS A 41 7.19 -8.81 13.72
N ARG A 42 7.03 -9.03 15.04
CA ARG A 42 5.73 -9.28 15.67
C ARG A 42 4.85 -8.03 15.61
N ILE A 43 5.40 -6.87 15.94
CA ILE A 43 4.67 -5.59 15.89
C ILE A 43 4.30 -5.25 14.44
N GLU A 44 5.21 -5.44 13.49
CA GLU A 44 4.90 -5.23 12.06
C GLU A 44 3.74 -6.11 11.60
N LYS A 45 3.74 -7.41 11.94
CA LYS A 45 2.64 -8.31 11.59
C LYS A 45 1.32 -7.94 12.26
N LEU A 46 1.35 -7.52 13.53
CA LEU A 46 0.14 -7.08 14.23
C LEU A 46 -0.42 -5.80 13.60
N ILE A 47 0.43 -4.84 13.27
CA ILE A 47 -0.01 -3.62 12.57
C ILE A 47 -0.67 -3.99 11.24
N ASP A 48 -0.01 -4.84 10.45
CA ASP A 48 -0.55 -5.27 9.16
C ASP A 48 -1.89 -6.00 9.32
N ALA A 49 -2.01 -6.86 10.33
CA ALA A 49 -3.23 -7.63 10.60
C ALA A 49 -4.37 -6.82 11.23
N ILE A 50 -4.09 -5.71 11.93
CA ILE A 50 -5.15 -4.94 12.61
C ILE A 50 -5.63 -3.78 11.73
N PHE A 51 -4.72 -3.17 10.97
CA PHE A 51 -4.99 -1.90 10.29
C PHE A 51 -4.83 -1.96 8.76
N PHE A 52 -4.30 -3.05 8.24
CA PHE A 52 -4.02 -3.23 6.81
C PHE A 52 -4.48 -4.61 6.32
N GLU A 53 -5.53 -5.18 6.95
CA GLU A 53 -6.09 -6.47 6.53
C GLU A 53 -6.38 -6.46 5.02
N GLY A 54 -5.81 -7.44 4.33
CA GLY A 54 -6.04 -7.70 2.90
C GLY A 54 -4.91 -7.25 1.97
N ARG A 55 -4.00 -6.37 2.40
CA ARG A 55 -3.01 -5.80 1.47
C ARG A 55 -1.75 -5.33 2.17
N LYS A 56 -0.59 -5.87 1.78
CA LYS A 56 0.70 -5.27 2.10
C LYS A 56 0.96 -4.08 1.16
N PRO A 57 1.36 -2.91 1.69
CA PRO A 57 1.76 -1.79 0.85
C PRO A 57 2.83 -2.24 -0.16
N HIS A 58 2.68 -1.81 -1.40
CA HIS A 58 3.65 -2.08 -2.45
C HIS A 58 4.96 -1.36 -2.12
N PRO A 59 6.14 -2.00 -2.29
CA PRO A 59 7.43 -1.37 -1.96
C PRO A 59 7.72 -0.13 -2.80
N ASP A 60 7.15 -0.04 -4.00
CA ASP A 60 7.23 1.15 -4.86
C ASP A 60 6.16 2.18 -4.43
N PRO A 61 6.56 3.41 -4.04
CA PRO A 61 5.66 4.44 -3.55
C PRO A 61 4.72 5.02 -4.61
N ILE A 62 5.09 4.95 -5.91
CA ILE A 62 4.22 5.40 -7.00
C ILE A 62 3.11 4.38 -7.20
N ILE A 63 3.48 3.09 -7.24
CA ILE A 63 2.51 2.00 -7.37
C ILE A 63 1.56 2.00 -6.17
N GLU A 64 2.06 2.20 -4.95
CA GLU A 64 1.20 2.26 -3.77
C GLU A 64 0.15 3.37 -3.88
N LYS A 65 0.54 4.58 -4.29
CA LYS A 65 -0.40 5.68 -4.51
C LYS A 65 -1.48 5.34 -5.54
N VAL A 66 -1.09 4.74 -6.66
CA VAL A 66 -2.05 4.35 -7.70
C VAL A 66 -3.08 3.38 -7.13
N ILE A 67 -2.65 2.41 -6.33
CA ILE A 67 -3.60 1.43 -5.85
C ILE A 67 -4.49 2.00 -4.73
N VAL A 68 -3.99 2.87 -3.85
CA VAL A 68 -4.84 3.61 -2.89
C VAL A 68 -5.90 4.42 -3.64
N MET A 69 -5.52 5.12 -4.71
CA MET A 69 -6.48 5.83 -5.57
C MET A 69 -7.52 4.86 -6.16
N MET A 70 -7.09 3.70 -6.66
CA MET A 70 -8.00 2.69 -7.22
C MET A 70 -8.90 2.03 -6.17
N GLU A 71 -8.51 1.96 -4.90
CA GLU A 71 -9.34 1.41 -3.84
C GLU A 71 -10.53 2.32 -3.54
N GLU A 72 -10.34 3.63 -3.60
CA GLU A 72 -11.36 4.67 -3.35
C GLU A 72 -12.33 4.89 -4.53
N MET A 73 -11.97 4.46 -5.75
CA MET A 73 -12.83 4.58 -6.93
C MET A 73 -14.10 3.71 -6.84
N ASP A 74 -15.12 4.08 -7.60
CA ASP A 74 -16.29 3.22 -7.84
C ASP A 74 -15.95 2.06 -8.79
N THR A 75 -16.80 1.03 -8.80
CA THR A 75 -16.58 -0.20 -9.57
C THR A 75 -16.51 0.06 -11.08
N ASP A 76 -17.39 0.90 -11.61
CA ASP A 76 -17.46 1.18 -13.05
C ASP A 76 -16.17 1.87 -13.51
N THR A 77 -15.67 2.82 -12.70
CA THR A 77 -14.40 3.48 -12.97
C THR A 77 -13.22 2.51 -12.93
N LYS A 78 -13.20 1.55 -11.99
CA LYS A 78 -12.16 0.50 -11.95
C LYS A 78 -12.19 -0.40 -13.17
N GLU A 79 -13.38 -0.81 -13.62
CA GLU A 79 -13.55 -1.64 -14.81
C GLU A 79 -13.11 -0.92 -16.09
N ASN A 80 -13.46 0.37 -16.22
CA ASN A 80 -13.03 1.21 -17.32
C ASN A 80 -11.50 1.36 -17.35
N ALA A 81 -10.89 1.64 -16.20
CA ALA A 81 -9.43 1.73 -16.07
C ALA A 81 -8.76 0.41 -16.49
N LEU A 82 -9.28 -0.73 -16.03
CA LEU A 82 -8.78 -2.04 -16.40
C LEU A 82 -8.89 -2.28 -17.92
N SER A 83 -10.01 -1.91 -18.54
CA SER A 83 -10.22 -2.03 -19.99
C SER A 83 -9.18 -1.21 -20.78
N CYS A 84 -8.91 0.02 -20.35
CA CYS A 84 -7.91 0.88 -20.99
C CYS A 84 -6.51 0.25 -20.94
N VAL A 85 -6.08 -0.21 -19.76
CA VAL A 85 -4.76 -0.85 -19.57
C VAL A 85 -4.64 -2.12 -20.43
N GLN A 86 -5.69 -2.94 -20.50
CA GLN A 86 -5.69 -4.15 -21.34
C GLN A 86 -5.57 -3.82 -22.84
N LYS A 87 -6.29 -2.79 -23.32
CA LYS A 87 -6.23 -2.34 -24.70
C LYS A 87 -4.84 -1.80 -25.08
N GLU A 88 -4.22 -1.00 -24.21
CA GLU A 88 -2.86 -0.49 -24.44
C GLU A 88 -1.81 -1.61 -24.51
N LYS A 89 -1.93 -2.61 -23.62
CA LYS A 89 -1.07 -3.80 -23.65
C LYS A 89 -1.20 -4.53 -24.98
N LEU A 90 -2.44 -4.80 -25.40
CA LEU A 90 -2.72 -5.46 -26.68
C LEU A 90 -2.15 -4.67 -27.86
N LEU A 91 -2.37 -3.35 -27.90
CA LEU A 91 -1.85 -2.48 -28.95
C LEU A 91 -0.32 -2.54 -29.02
N THR A 92 0.33 -2.50 -27.85
CA THR A 92 1.80 -2.59 -27.74
C THR A 92 2.31 -3.93 -28.28
N ASP A 93 1.65 -5.03 -27.93
CA ASP A 93 2.01 -6.37 -28.39
C ASP A 93 1.82 -6.53 -29.91
N LEU A 94 0.72 -6.00 -30.47
CA LEU A 94 0.47 -5.98 -31.91
C LEU A 94 1.52 -5.14 -32.67
N MET A 95 1.91 -3.98 -32.13
CA MET A 95 2.95 -3.14 -32.73
C MET A 95 4.31 -3.86 -32.75
N LYS A 96 4.66 -4.60 -31.69
CA LYS A 96 5.88 -5.42 -31.64
C LYS A 96 5.85 -6.53 -32.70
N GLN A 97 4.73 -7.25 -32.83
CA GLN A 97 4.56 -8.30 -33.84
C GLN A 97 4.65 -7.75 -35.26
N LYS A 98 4.04 -6.59 -35.53
CA LYS A 98 4.12 -5.94 -36.85
C LYS A 98 5.54 -5.52 -37.19
N ARG A 99 6.31 -5.00 -36.23
CA ARG A 99 7.74 -4.66 -36.43
C ARG A 99 8.62 -5.89 -36.67
N GLY A 100 8.37 -7.00 -35.96
CA GLY A 100 9.09 -8.26 -36.17
C GLY A 100 8.84 -8.91 -37.54
N LYS A 101 7.66 -8.73 -38.12
CA LYS A 101 7.31 -9.23 -39.47
C LYS A 101 7.84 -8.37 -40.63
N VAL A 102 8.31 -7.15 -40.37
CA VAL A 102 8.84 -6.24 -41.40
C VAL A 102 10.38 -6.32 -41.48
N ALA A 103 11.03 -6.94 -40.49
CA ALA A 103 12.49 -7.11 -40.42
C ALA A 103 12.98 -8.52 -40.81
N ALA A 104 12.08 -9.40 -41.25
CA ALA A 104 12.35 -10.76 -41.74
C ALA A 104 11.85 -10.89 -43.19
#